data_AF-A0A6P2ZHV9-F1
#
_entry.id   AF-A0A6P2ZHV9-F1
#
_cell.length_a   1.000
_cell.length_b   1.000
_cell.length_c   1.000
_cell.angle_alpha   90.00
_cell.angle_beta   90.00
_cell.angle_gamma   90.00
#
_symmetry.space_group_name_H-M   'P 1'
#
loop_
_entity.id
_entity.type
_entity.pdbx_description
1 polymer ?
#
loop_
_entity_poly.entity_id
_entity_poly.type
_entity_poly.pdbx_seq_one_letter_code
_entity_poly.pdbx_strand_id
1 'polypeptide(L)' 'MIEAVHAWARTIGVDKVHLKVLEDNERPIDFYEHNGWQLAGIEMSRIGQTEVTDRIYAMQA' A
#
# COMPACT_ATOMS: atom_id res chain seq x y z
N MET A 1 -0.78 -12.98 5.25
CA MET A 1 -0.21 -11.61 5.39
C MET A 1 -1.31 -10.57 5.45
N ILE A 2 -2.23 -10.50 4.47
CA ILE A 2 -3.33 -9.52 4.44
C ILE A 2 -4.23 -9.58 5.69
N GLU A 3 -4.68 -10.77 6.08
CA GLU A 3 -5.46 -10.96 7.31
C GLU A 3 -4.73 -10.51 8.57
N ALA A 4 -3.40 -10.64 8.61
CA ALA A 4 -2.60 -10.17 9.74
C ALA A 4 -2.58 -8.64 9.80
N VAL A 5 -2.58 -7.95 8.65
CA VAL A 5 -2.69 -6.48 8.60
C VAL A 5 -4.07 -6.03 9.06
N HIS A 6 -5.15 -6.71 8.66
CA HIS A 6 -6.51 -6.45 9.16
C HIS A 6 -6.60 -6.64 10.68
N ALA A 7 -6.09 -7.77 11.20
CA ALA A 7 -6.08 -8.06 12.63
C ALA A 7 -5.29 -7.01 13.41
N TRP A 8 -4.13 -6.59 12.89
CA TRP A 8 -3.32 -5.55 13.49
C TRP A 8 -4.04 -4.19 13.50
N ALA A 9 -4.62 -3.77 12.37
CA ALA A 9 -5.35 -2.51 12.25
C ALA A 9 -6.52 -2.42 13.25
N ARG A 10 -7.29 -3.50 13.37
CA ARG A 10 -8.35 -3.62 14.39
C ARG A 10 -7.81 -3.57 15.82
N THR A 11 -6.66 -4.19 16.07
CA THR A 11 -6.01 -4.21 17.40
C THR A 11 -5.62 -2.80 17.87
N ILE A 12 -5.20 -1.93 16.94
CA ILE A 12 -4.83 -0.55 17.25
C ILE A 12 -5.99 0.44 17.05
N GLY A 13 -7.18 -0.04 16.71
CA GLY A 13 -8.40 0.76 16.56
C GLY A 13 -8.38 1.71 15.36
N VAL A 14 -7.72 1.35 14.26
CA VAL A 14 -7.74 2.13 13.01
C VAL A 14 -8.55 1.42 11.94
N ASP A 15 -9.40 2.19 11.25
CA ASP A 15 -10.33 1.64 10.26
C ASP A 15 -9.73 1.58 8.85
N LYS A 16 -8.58 2.23 8.61
CA LYS A 16 -7.97 2.34 7.28
C LYS A 16 -6.46 2.23 7.36
N VAL A 17 -5.88 1.42 6.48
CA VAL A 17 -4.43 1.27 6.31
C VAL A 17 -4.03 1.77 4.93
N HIS A 18 -2.91 2.47 4.86
CA HIS A 18 -2.28 2.87 3.60
C HIS A 18 -0.91 2.21 3.46
N LEU A 19 -0.53 1.92 2.22
CA LEU A 19 0.81 1.47 1.87
C LEU A 19 1.28 2.17 0.60
N LYS A 20 2.60 2.27 0.43
CA LYS A 20 3.24 2.76 -0.79
C LYS A 20 4.01 1.64 -1.48
N VAL A 21 3.94 1.59 -2.79
CA VAL A 21 4.70 0.67 -3.65
C VAL A 21 5.29 1.47 -4.80
N LEU A 22 6.54 1.21 -5.14
CA LEU A 22 7.15 1.78 -6.33
C LEU A 22 6.36 1.38 -7.58
N GLU A 23 6.06 2.35 -8.44
CA GLU A 23 5.25 2.15 -9.63
C GLU A 23 5.77 1.03 -10.55
N ASP A 24 7.09 0.87 -10.62
CA ASP A 24 7.74 -0.14 -11.47
C ASP A 24 7.85 -1.52 -10.80
N ASN A 25 7.28 -1.71 -9.61
CA ASN A 25 7.31 -2.98 -8.89
C ASN A 25 6.02 -3.77 -9.13
N GLU A 26 5.94 -4.38 -10.31
CA GLU A 26 4.74 -5.06 -10.82
C GLU A 26 4.23 -6.17 -9.89
N ARG A 27 5.13 -6.99 -9.32
CA ARG A 27 4.73 -8.14 -8.50
C ARG A 27 3.97 -7.75 -7.23
N PRO A 28 4.45 -6.80 -6.40
CA PRO A 28 3.66 -6.29 -5.28
C PRO A 28 2.39 -5.56 -5.71
N ILE A 29 2.41 -4.81 -6.82
CA ILE A 29 1.20 -4.15 -7.36
C ILE A 29 0.12 -5.20 -7.61
N ASP A 30 0.43 -6.24 -8.37
CA ASP A 30 -0.49 -7.34 -8.63
C ASP A 30 -0.96 -7.98 -7.31
N PHE A 31 -0.04 -8.25 -6.39
CA PHE A 31 -0.40 -8.84 -5.10
C PHE A 31 -1.42 -7.99 -4.32
N TYR A 32 -1.21 -6.68 -4.19
CA TYR A 32 -2.12 -5.83 -3.43
C TYR A 32 -3.48 -5.68 -4.10
N GLU A 33 -3.51 -5.45 -5.42
CA GLU A 33 -4.76 -5.32 -6.17
C GLU A 33 -5.59 -6.61 -6.12
N HIS A 34 -4.97 -7.77 -6.30
CA HIS A 34 -5.66 -9.07 -6.17
C HIS A 34 -6.17 -9.33 -4.74
N ASN A 35 -5.58 -8.70 -3.74
CA ASN A 35 -5.98 -8.85 -2.34
C ASN A 35 -6.87 -7.70 -1.83
N GLY A 36 -7.53 -6.98 -2.73
CA GLY A 36 -8.59 -6.02 -2.38
C GLY A 36 -8.11 -4.63 -1.97
N TRP A 37 -6.81 -4.37 -2.03
CA TRP A 37 -6.29 -3.02 -1.86
C TRP A 37 -6.70 -2.13 -3.03
N GLN A 38 -7.09 -0.89 -2.73
CA GLN A 38 -7.57 0.06 -3.72
C GLN A 38 -6.52 1.14 -3.97
N LEU A 39 -6.25 1.45 -5.24
CA LEU A 39 -5.37 2.56 -5.59
C LEU A 39 -6.01 3.88 -5.09
N ALA A 40 -5.30 4.56 -4.19
CA ALA A 40 -5.73 5.79 -3.55
C ALA A 40 -5.02 7.03 -4.09
N GLY A 41 -3.86 6.85 -4.74
CA GLY A 41 -3.12 7.96 -5.34
C GLY A 41 -1.78 7.54 -5.94
N ILE A 42 -1.13 8.50 -6.57
CA ILE A 42 0.22 8.39 -7.12
C ILE A 42 0.99 9.63 -6.67
N GLU A 43 2.23 9.45 -6.24
CA GLU A 43 3.07 10.51 -5.71
C GLU A 43 4.51 10.35 -6.19
N MET A 44 5.16 11.45 -6.58
CA MET A 44 6.62 11.43 -6.77
C MET A 44 7.32 11.59 -5.42
N SER A 45 8.29 10.73 -5.15
CA SER A 45 9.08 10.75 -3.93
C SER A 45 10.57 10.53 -4.23
N ARG A 46 11.38 10.36 -3.18
CA ARG A 46 12.82 10.06 -3.31
C ARG A 46 13.21 8.90 -2.41
N ILE A 47 13.96 7.96 -2.97
CA ILE A 47 14.74 6.98 -2.20
C ILE A 47 16.20 7.43 -2.25
N GLY A 48 16.67 8.00 -1.14
CA GLY A 48 17.99 8.65 -1.10
C GLY A 48 18.05 9.81 -2.10
N GLN A 49 18.90 9.69 -3.12
CA GLN A 49 19.05 10.70 -4.18
C GLN A 49 18.32 10.33 -5.48
N THR A 50 17.60 9.21 -5.51
CA THR A 50 16.87 8.74 -6.67
C THR A 50 15.41 9.17 -6.57
N GLU A 51 14.92 9.90 -7.57
CA GLU A 51 13.50 10.18 -7.72
C GLU A 51 12.77 8.91 -8.15
N VAL A 52 11.61 8.67 -7.53
CA VAL A 52 10.76 7.52 -7.82
C VAL A 52 9.31 7.93 -7.82
N THR A 53 8.46 7.14 -8.47
CA THR A 53 7.01 7.29 -8.36
C THR A 53 6.45 6.18 -7.47
N ASP A 54 5.70 6.57 -6.45
CA ASP A 54 4.97 5.66 -5.57
C ASP A 54 3.50 5.61 -5.97
N ARG A 55 2.95 4.40 -6.01
CA ARG A 55 1.51 4.14 -5.92
C ARG A 55 1.11 3.99 -4.46
N ILE A 56 0.08 4.71 -4.06
CA ILE A 56 -0.48 4.65 -2.72
C ILE A 56 -1.72 3.77 -2.80
N TYR A 57 -1.74 2.69 -2.03
CA TYR A 57 -2.90 1.83 -1.88
C TYR A 57 -3.54 1.99 -0.51
N ALA A 58 -4.84 1.74 -0.43
CA ALA A 58 -5.59 1.72 0.81
C ALA A 58 -6.48 0.48 0.95
N MET A 59 -6.67 0.04 2.18
CA MET A 59 -7.69 -0.95 2.54
C MET A 59 -8.44 -0.51 3.81
N GLN A 60 -9.66 -1.00 3.97
CA GLN A 60 -10.42 -0.88 5.22
C GLN A 60 -10.07 -2.05 6.15
N ALA A 61 -10.06 -1.85 7.47
CA ALA A 61 -9.68 -2.86 8.46
C ALA A 61 -10.81 -3.83 8.83
#